data_AF-A0A6P0XYR4-F1
#
_entry.id   AF-A0A6P0XYR4-F1
#
_cell.length_a   1.000
_cell.length_b   1.000
_cell.length_c   1.000
_cell.angle_alpha   90.00
_cell.angle_beta   90.00
_cell.angle_gamma   90.00
#
_symmetry.space_group_name_H-M   'P 1'
#
loop_
_entity.id
_entity.type
_entity.pdbx_description
1 polymer ?
#
loop_
_entity_poly.entity_id
_entity_poly.type
_entity_poly.pdbx_seq_one_letter_code
_entity_poly.pdbx_strand_id
1 'polypeptide(L)' 'RFTERQNDPFKQYKLTEEDWRNREKWEVYEVAVNQMIELTSTPTAPWTLIAGDDKHYARVKVIQKVTEAIKAQLRVLIK' A
#
# COMPACT_ATOMS: atom_id res chain seq x y z
N ARG A 1 -1.50 -7.92 -14.22
CA ARG A 1 -2.16 -8.30 -12.92
C ARG A 1 -3.65 -8.64 -13.03
N PHE A 2 -4.55 -7.77 -13.51
CA PHE A 2 -5.99 -8.11 -13.59
C PHE A 2 -6.24 -9.28 -14.56
N THR A 3 -5.72 -9.19 -15.79
CA THR A 3 -5.79 -10.28 -16.79
C THR A 3 -5.22 -11.60 -16.27
N GLU A 4 -4.04 -11.59 -15.64
CA GLU A 4 -3.46 -12.79 -15.00
C GLU A 4 -4.39 -13.41 -13.96
N ARG A 5 -5.07 -12.61 -13.14
CA ARG A 5 -6.00 -13.11 -12.11
C ARG A 5 -7.29 -13.65 -12.72
N GLN A 6 -7.77 -13.04 -13.80
CA GLN A 6 -8.97 -13.48 -14.52
C GLN A 6 -8.74 -14.85 -15.18
N ASN A 7 -7.52 -15.09 -15.68
CA ASN A 7 -7.18 -16.31 -16.40
C ASN A 7 -6.62 -17.44 -15.51
N ASP A 8 -6.36 -17.16 -14.23
CA ASP A 8 -5.85 -18.15 -13.28
C ASP A 8 -6.99 -18.62 -12.34
N PRO A 9 -7.47 -19.88 -12.46
CA PRO A 9 -8.59 -20.39 -11.67
C PRO A 9 -8.34 -20.37 -10.16
N PHE A 10 -7.07 -20.38 -9.73
CA PHE A 10 -6.71 -20.28 -8.31
C PHE A 10 -6.61 -18.83 -7.80
N LYS A 11 -6.84 -17.83 -8.66
CA LYS A 11 -6.77 -16.40 -8.29
C LYS A 11 -8.01 -15.59 -8.68
N GLN A 12 -8.95 -16.18 -9.42
CA GLN A 12 -10.18 -15.52 -9.87
C GLN A 12 -10.99 -14.92 -8.71
N TYR A 13 -11.02 -15.57 -7.54
CA TYR A 13 -11.70 -15.05 -6.35
C TYR A 13 -11.23 -13.66 -5.89
N LYS A 14 -10.08 -13.19 -6.38
CA LYS A 14 -9.52 -11.84 -6.09
C LYS A 14 -10.04 -10.75 -7.04
N LEU A 15 -10.97 -11.07 -7.92
CA LEU A 15 -11.61 -10.15 -8.83
C LEU A 15 -13.12 -10.25 -8.69
N THR A 16 -13.75 -9.10 -8.51
CA THR A 16 -15.19 -8.92 -8.44
C THR A 16 -15.61 -7.87 -9.46
N GLU A 17 -16.91 -7.72 -9.70
CA GLU A 17 -17.44 -6.64 -10.54
C GLU A 17 -17.06 -5.24 -10.01
N GLU A 18 -16.93 -5.11 -8.69
CA GLU A 18 -16.52 -3.87 -8.04
C GLU A 18 -15.08 -3.48 -8.37
N ASP A 19 -14.16 -4.42 -8.56
CA ASP A 19 -12.77 -4.12 -8.95
C ASP A 19 -12.70 -3.44 -10.32
N TRP A 20 -13.58 -3.81 -11.24
CA TRP A 20 -13.68 -3.19 -12.58
C TRP A 20 -14.28 -1.80 -12.50
N ARG A 21 -15.40 -1.64 -11.76
CA ARG A 21 -16.00 -0.32 -11.49
C ARG A 21 -15.02 0.64 -10.81
N ASN A 22 -14.21 0.14 -9.87
CA ASN A 22 -13.23 0.96 -9.16
C ASN A 22 -12.04 1.33 -10.05
N ARG A 23 -11.65 0.46 -10.98
CA ARG A 23 -10.59 0.74 -11.96
C ARG A 23 -10.92 1.92 -12.87
N GLU A 24 -12.18 2.07 -13.26
CA GLU A 24 -12.66 3.22 -14.05
C GLU A 24 -12.54 4.56 -13.31
N LYS A 25 -12.42 4.53 -11.98
CA LYS A 25 -12.34 5.72 -11.10
C LYS A 25 -10.90 6.07 -10.70
N TRP A 26 -9.90 5.64 -11.47
CA TRP A 26 -8.49 5.84 -11.14
C TRP A 26 -8.15 7.29 -10.77
N GLU A 27 -8.58 8.25 -11.57
CA GLU A 27 -8.30 9.67 -11.37
C GLU A 27 -8.85 10.18 -10.02
N VAL A 28 -10.03 9.68 -9.61
CA VAL A 28 -10.64 10.04 -8.32
C VAL A 28 -9.85 9.45 -7.15
N TYR A 29 -9.36 8.22 -7.29
CA TYR A 29 -8.50 7.60 -6.28
C TYR A 29 -7.16 8.30 -6.14
N GLU A 30 -6.55 8.75 -7.24
CA GLU A 30 -5.30 9.51 -7.21
C GLU A 30 -5.44 10.80 -6.40
N VAL A 31 -6.49 11.59 -6.69
CA VAL A 31 -6.78 12.81 -5.93
C VAL A 31 -7.03 12.49 -4.45
N ALA A 32 -7.86 11.48 -4.15
CA ALA A 32 -8.20 11.11 -2.79
C ALA A 32 -6.99 10.63 -1.97
N VAL A 33 -6.09 9.84 -2.57
CA VAL A 33 -4.86 9.36 -1.90
C VAL A 33 -3.90 10.51 -1.63
N ASN A 34 -3.73 11.43 -2.58
CA ASN A 34 -2.88 12.61 -2.37
C ASN A 34 -3.42 13.48 -1.23
N GLN A 35 -4.72 13.76 -1.20
CA GLN A 35 -5.37 14.49 -0.11
C GLN A 35 -5.24 13.76 1.24
N MET A 36 -5.44 12.44 1.26
CA MET A 36 -5.28 11.64 2.47
C MET A 36 -3.85 11.77 3.02
N ILE A 37 -2.82 11.65 2.18
CA ILE A 37 -1.43 11.76 2.62
C ILE A 37 -1.14 13.17 3.13
N GLU A 38 -1.56 14.21 2.39
CA GLU A 38 -1.37 15.61 2.78
C GLU A 38 -2.01 15.91 4.14
N LEU A 39 -3.23 15.45 4.37
CA LEU A 39 -4.01 15.80 5.57
C LEU A 39 -3.70 14.92 6.78
N THR A 40 -3.20 13.69 6.58
CA THR A 40 -3.10 12.69 7.67
C THR A 40 -1.71 12.13 7.91
N SER A 41 -0.72 12.40 7.04
CA SER A 41 0.67 12.01 7.29
C SER A 41 1.30 12.95 8.30
N THR A 42 1.36 12.52 9.56
CA THR A 42 1.84 13.35 10.69
C THR A 42 3.18 12.87 11.21
N PRO A 43 3.94 13.68 11.97
CA PRO A 43 5.20 13.24 12.57
C PRO A 43 5.07 12.01 13.48
N THR A 44 3.93 11.86 14.17
CA THR A 44 3.65 10.73 15.06
C THR A 44 3.11 9.50 14.33
N ALA A 45 2.52 9.68 13.15
CA ALA A 45 1.94 8.61 12.34
C ALA A 45 2.14 8.92 10.84
N PRO A 46 3.38 8.77 10.32
CA PRO A 46 3.67 9.09 8.93
C PRO A 46 3.17 8.01 7.98
N TRP A 47 2.60 8.41 6.84
CA TRP A 47 2.37 7.50 5.72
C TRP A 47 3.70 7.19 5.01
N THR A 48 3.89 5.93 4.63
CA THR A 48 5.03 5.51 3.81
C THR A 48 4.55 5.06 2.44
N LEU A 49 4.93 5.79 1.39
CA LEU A 49 4.68 5.41 0.00
C LEU A 49 5.63 4.27 -0.43
N ILE A 50 5.07 3.18 -0.93
CA ILE A 50 5.82 1.99 -1.40
C ILE A 50 5.52 1.76 -2.87
N ALA A 51 6.55 1.79 -3.72
CA ALA A 51 6.43 1.42 -5.12
C ALA A 51 6.04 -0.07 -5.24
N GLY A 52 4.87 -0.34 -5.81
CA GLY A 52 4.21 -1.66 -5.76
C GLY A 52 4.32 -2.53 -7.01
N ASP A 53 4.94 -2.03 -8.08
CA ASP A 53 5.01 -2.72 -9.37
C ASP A 53 5.86 -4.00 -9.29
N ASP A 54 7.03 -3.92 -8.65
CA ASP A 54 7.80 -5.10 -8.24
C ASP A 54 7.33 -5.59 -6.86
N LYS A 55 6.70 -6.77 -6.84
CA LYS A 55 6.18 -7.39 -5.62
C LYS A 55 7.28 -7.78 -4.63
N HIS A 56 8.45 -8.21 -5.10
CA HIS A 56 9.56 -8.58 -4.22
C HIS A 56 10.15 -7.35 -3.55
N TYR A 57 10.38 -6.29 -4.32
CA TYR A 57 10.79 -4.99 -3.78
C TYR A 57 9.81 -4.48 -2.73
N ALA A 58 8.52 -4.42 -3.07
CA ALA A 58 7.49 -3.89 -2.18
C ALA A 58 7.43 -4.65 -0.85
N ARG A 59 7.49 -6.00 -0.88
CA ARG A 59 7.50 -6.84 0.32
C ARG A 59 8.69 -6.54 1.22
N VAL A 60 9.90 -6.49 0.65
CA VAL A 60 11.12 -6.20 1.41
C VAL A 60 11.04 -4.79 2.00
N LYS A 61 10.60 -3.81 1.22
CA LYS A 61 10.52 -2.41 1.66
C LYS A 61 9.54 -2.23 2.82
N VAL A 62 8.39 -2.90 2.79
CA VAL A 62 7.41 -2.89 3.89
C VAL A 62 8.04 -3.45 5.18
N ILE A 63 8.68 -4.64 5.10
CA ILE A 63 9.31 -5.27 6.28
C ILE A 63 10.40 -4.36 6.86
N GLN A 64 11.23 -3.76 6.00
CA GLN A 64 12.25 -2.80 6.42
C GLN A 64 11.64 -1.62 7.16
N LYS A 65 10.59 -1.00 6.62
CA LYS A 65 9.96 0.19 7.20
C LYS A 65 9.29 -0.08 8.53
N VAL A 66 8.61 -1.21 8.67
CA VAL A 66 8.03 -1.66 9.96
C VAL A 66 9.14 -1.90 10.99
N THR A 67 10.22 -2.58 10.60
CA THR A 67 11.35 -2.86 11.49
C THR A 67 12.06 -1.58 11.94
N GLU A 68 12.25 -0.62 11.04
CA GLU A 68 12.79 0.71 11.34
C GLU A 68 11.94 1.45 12.37
N ALA A 69 10.61 1.46 12.19
CA ALA A 69 9.69 2.11 13.11
C ALA A 69 9.74 1.48 14.52
N ILE A 70 9.74 0.15 14.61
CA ILE A 70 9.85 -0.57 15.89
C ILE A 70 11.18 -0.23 16.57
N LYS A 71 12.30 -0.29 15.83
CA LYS A 71 13.63 0.03 16.38
C LYS A 71 13.73 1.48 16.86
N ALA A 72 13.14 2.42 16.12
CA ALA A 72 13.10 3.82 16.53
C ALA A 72 12.37 3.98 17.87
N GLN A 73 11.22 3.33 18.03
CA GLN A 73 10.45 3.41 19.28
C GLN A 73 11.15 2.75 20.46
N LEU A 74 11.77 1.58 20.27
CA LEU A 74 12.53 0.91 21.33
C LEU A 74 13.72 1.75 21.81
N ARG A 75 14.40 2.48 20.92
CA ARG A 75 15.51 3.37 21.29
C ARG A 75 15.07 4.55 22.17
N VAL A 76 13.84 5.04 21.97
CA VAL A 76 13.28 6.10 22.82
C VAL A 76 12.96 5.57 24.21
N LEU A 77 12.50 4.32 24.34
CA LEU A 77 12.14 3.71 25.63
C LEU A 77 13.31 3.28 26.50
N ILE A 78 14.48 3.00 25.90
CA ILE A 78 15.68 2.50 26.61
C ILE A 78 16.61 3.67 27.04
N LYS A 79 16.32 4.90 26.59
CA LYS A 79 16.95 6.11 27.10
C LYS A 79 16.22 6.62 28.33
#